data_AF-A0AAE7HB03-F1
#
_entry.id   AF-A0AAE7HB03-F1
#
_cell.length_a   1.000
_cell.length_b   1.000
_cell.length_c   1.000
_cell.angle_alpha   90.00
_cell.angle_beta   90.00
_cell.angle_gamma   90.00
#
_symmetry.space_group_name_H-M   'P 1'
#
loop_
_entity.id
_entity.type
_entity.pdbx_description
1 polymer ?
#
loop_
_entity_poly.entity_id
_entity_poly.type
_entity_poly.pdbx_seq_one_letter_code
_entity_poly.pdbx_strand_id
1 'polypeptide(L)'
;MKSKLEIYALAICFTSVICLVISFGIGGYAIVTIGAPEFTMNSYEYKKFTSNDAYWENINSCYKHEKCKDRPSEDVLTKERNESKAIAIKEEKRTGMQLLIQCLIFITASGVALYIHSKIAKQARAE
;
A
#
# COMPACT_ATOMS: atom_id res chain seq x y z
N MET A 1 24.85 -34.27 -14.66
CA MET A 1 23.73 -33.43 -15.16
C MET A 1 22.68 -33.41 -14.06
N LYS A 2 22.29 -32.24 -13.55
CA LYS A 2 21.17 -32.17 -12.59
C LYS A 2 19.91 -32.69 -13.26
N SER A 3 19.13 -33.49 -12.54
CA SER A 3 17.85 -34.00 -13.05
C SER A 3 16.93 -32.82 -13.35
N LYS A 4 16.08 -32.91 -14.39
CA LYS A 4 15.10 -31.86 -14.71
C LYS A 4 14.27 -31.49 -13.46
N LEU A 5 13.91 -32.48 -12.64
CA LEU A 5 13.20 -32.30 -11.37
C LEU A 5 13.95 -31.44 -10.36
N GLU A 6 15.28 -31.57 -10.29
CA GLU A 6 16.11 -30.80 -9.35
C GLU A 6 16.18 -29.32 -9.76
N ILE A 7 16.18 -29.04 -11.06
CA ILE A 7 16.12 -27.67 -11.59
C ILE A 7 14.76 -27.04 -11.29
N TYR A 8 13.65 -27.76 -11.53
CA TYR A 8 12.30 -27.28 -11.20
C TYR A 8 12.14 -27.00 -9.69
N ALA A 9 12.64 -27.91 -8.85
CA ALA A 9 12.66 -27.76 -7.40
C ALA A 9 13.37 -26.47 -6.95
N LEU A 10 14.58 -26.26 -7.46
CA LEU A 10 15.39 -25.11 -7.10
C LEU A 10 14.79 -23.79 -7.60
N ALA A 11 14.18 -23.81 -8.80
CA ALA A 11 13.48 -22.66 -9.37
C ALA A 11 12.24 -22.25 -8.55
N ILE A 12 11.41 -23.21 -8.11
CA ILE A 12 10.24 -22.93 -7.28
C ILE A 12 10.68 -22.36 -5.94
N CYS A 13 11.66 -22.98 -5.27
CA CYS A 13 12.21 -22.47 -4.01
C CYS A 13 12.73 -21.04 -4.14
N PHE A 14 13.55 -20.77 -5.15
CA PHE A 14 14.10 -19.44 -5.38
C PHE A 14 12.99 -18.40 -5.63
N THR A 15 12.00 -18.75 -6.44
CA THR A 15 10.85 -17.89 -6.74
C THR A 15 10.03 -17.60 -5.48
N SER A 16 9.72 -18.61 -4.66
CA SER A 16 8.99 -18.42 -3.41
C SER A 16 9.75 -17.53 -2.42
N VAL A 17 11.07 -17.66 -2.33
CA VAL A 17 11.91 -16.78 -1.48
C VAL A 17 11.85 -15.34 -1.98
N ILE A 18 11.96 -15.11 -3.29
CA ILE A 18 11.82 -13.75 -3.87
C ILE A 18 10.44 -13.17 -3.53
N CYS A 19 9.36 -13.94 -3.76
CA CYS A 19 8.00 -13.53 -3.45
C CYS A 19 7.85 -13.15 -1.97
N LEU A 20 8.44 -13.93 -1.06
CA LEU A 20 8.43 -13.62 0.38
C LEU A 20 9.17 -12.31 0.67
N VAL A 21 10.41 -12.16 0.18
CA VAL A 21 11.22 -10.95 0.45
C VAL A 21 10.50 -9.69 -0.03
N ILE A 22 9.97 -9.71 -1.26
CA ILE A 22 9.22 -8.58 -1.82
C ILE A 22 7.95 -8.30 -1.00
N SER A 23 7.18 -9.35 -0.67
CA SER A 23 5.94 -9.20 0.12
C SER A 23 6.21 -8.68 1.53
N PHE A 24 7.34 -9.03 2.15
CA PHE A 24 7.75 -8.48 3.44
C PHE A 24 8.11 -7.00 3.36
N GLY A 25 8.84 -6.59 2.32
CA GLY A 25 9.17 -5.17 2.11
C GLY A 25 7.92 -4.31 1.91
N ILE A 26 7.03 -4.75 1.02
CA ILE A 26 5.77 -4.06 0.73
C ILE A 26 4.84 -4.10 1.94
N GLY A 27 4.71 -5.25 2.62
CA GLY A 27 3.88 -5.40 3.81
C GLY A 27 4.36 -4.55 4.98
N GLY A 28 5.69 -4.40 5.15
CA GLY A 28 6.28 -3.49 6.13
C GLY A 28 5.89 -2.04 5.85
N TYR A 29 5.99 -1.60 4.60
CA TYR A 29 5.54 -0.26 4.21
C TYR A 29 4.04 -0.07 4.45
N ALA A 30 3.22 -1.08 4.15
CA ALA A 30 1.78 -1.05 4.38
C ALA A 30 1.42 -0.84 5.87
N ILE A 31 2.20 -1.42 6.79
CA ILE A 31 2.03 -1.19 8.24
C ILE A 31 2.31 0.28 8.58
N VAL A 32 3.36 0.88 8.01
CA VAL A 32 3.67 2.30 8.20
C VAL A 32 2.53 3.18 7.65
N THR A 33 1.97 2.85 6.48
CA THR A 33 0.80 3.56 5.91
C THR A 33 -0.42 3.51 6.83
N ILE A 34 -0.65 2.40 7.52
CA ILE A 34 -1.78 2.27 8.47
C ILE A 34 -1.51 3.06 9.76
N GLY A 35 -0.30 2.99 10.30
CA GLY A 35 0.08 3.60 11.59
C GLY A 35 0.35 5.10 11.51
N ALA A 36 0.93 5.56 10.40
CA ALA A 36 1.35 6.94 10.17
C ALA A 36 0.94 7.42 8.76
N PRO A 37 -0.36 7.47 8.43
CA PRO A 37 -0.85 7.81 7.10
C PRO A 37 -0.45 9.22 6.66
N GLU A 38 -0.32 10.19 7.58
CA GLU A 38 0.12 11.55 7.21
C GLU A 38 1.56 11.58 6.69
N PHE A 39 2.39 10.62 7.09
CA PHE A 39 3.78 10.50 6.62
C PHE A 39 3.86 9.80 5.26
N THR A 40 2.98 8.84 4.98
CA THR A 40 2.97 8.10 3.72
C THR A 40 2.14 8.75 2.62
N MET A 41 1.22 9.64 3.00
CA MET A 41 0.41 10.42 2.08
C MET A 41 1.31 11.22 1.14
N ASN A 42 0.93 11.26 -0.14
CA ASN A 42 1.75 11.95 -1.14
C ASN A 42 1.85 13.46 -0.81
N SER A 43 2.98 14.06 -1.14
CA SER A 43 3.27 15.47 -0.80
C SER A 43 2.29 16.49 -1.40
N TYR A 44 1.74 16.23 -2.60
CA TYR A 44 0.72 17.07 -3.22
C TYR A 44 -0.59 17.01 -2.44
N GLU A 45 -1.00 15.82 -2.01
CA GLU A 45 -2.22 15.63 -1.23
C GLU A 45 -2.10 16.21 0.19
N TYR A 46 -0.96 15.99 0.85
CA TYR A 46 -0.67 16.58 2.14
C TYR A 46 -0.72 18.12 2.10
N LYS A 47 -0.12 18.73 1.06
CA LYS A 47 -0.06 20.19 0.90
C LYS A 47 -1.44 20.84 0.85
N LYS A 48 -2.45 20.18 0.28
CA LYS A 48 -3.84 20.69 0.18
C LYS A 48 -4.45 20.98 1.55
N PHE A 49 -4.01 20.28 2.60
CA PHE A 49 -4.61 20.40 3.93
C PHE A 49 -3.78 21.28 4.89
N THR A 50 -2.69 21.90 4.42
CA THR A 50 -1.78 22.67 5.27
C THR A 50 -2.35 24.02 5.72
N SER A 51 -3.09 24.71 4.84
CA SER A 51 -3.75 25.99 5.12
C SER A 51 -5.10 26.09 4.42
N ASN A 52 -5.95 27.03 4.85
CA ASN A 52 -7.23 27.29 4.17
C ASN A 52 -7.01 27.85 2.77
N ASP A 53 -5.94 28.62 2.55
CA ASP A 53 -5.55 29.10 1.22
C ASP A 53 -5.18 27.92 0.30
N ALA A 54 -4.32 27.01 0.75
CA ALA A 54 -3.93 25.83 -0.03
C ALA A 54 -5.11 24.90 -0.32
N TYR A 55 -6.02 24.76 0.64
CA TYR A 55 -7.25 23.99 0.45
C TYR A 55 -8.16 24.66 -0.58
N TRP A 56 -8.39 25.97 -0.44
CA TRP A 56 -9.24 26.74 -1.35
C TRP A 56 -8.69 26.76 -2.78
N GLU A 57 -7.39 27.00 -2.96
CA GLU A 57 -6.72 26.92 -4.26
C GLU A 57 -6.88 25.54 -4.92
N ASN A 58 -6.92 24.48 -4.12
CA ASN A 58 -7.10 23.13 -4.65
C ASN A 58 -8.53 22.85 -5.13
N ILE A 59 -9.54 23.34 -4.41
CA ILE A 59 -10.96 23.06 -4.71
C ILE A 59 -11.59 24.10 -5.65
N ASN A 60 -11.03 25.30 -5.72
CA ASN A 60 -11.54 26.40 -6.54
C ASN A 60 -10.75 26.49 -7.86
N SER A 61 -11.04 25.57 -8.79
CA SER A 61 -10.54 25.66 -10.16
C SER A 61 -11.42 26.63 -10.97
N CYS A 62 -11.11 27.93 -10.90
CA CYS A 62 -11.73 28.88 -11.83
C CYS A 62 -11.24 28.62 -13.25
N TYR A 63 -11.94 27.77 -14.00
CA TYR A 63 -11.76 27.67 -15.44
C TYR A 63 -12.33 28.94 -16.10
N LYS A 64 -11.64 29.42 -17.15
CA LYS A 64 -11.82 30.71 -17.87
C LYS A 64 -13.25 31.16 -18.22
N HIS A 65 -14.28 30.31 -18.06
CA HIS A 65 -15.66 30.56 -18.45
C HIS A 65 -16.71 30.30 -17.35
N GLU A 66 -16.33 29.91 -16.14
CA GLU A 66 -17.26 29.79 -15.00
C GLU A 66 -17.06 30.92 -13.99
N LYS A 67 -18.16 31.39 -13.38
CA LYS A 67 -18.10 32.33 -12.27
C LYS A 67 -17.37 31.64 -11.11
N CYS A 68 -16.25 32.22 -10.68
CA CYS A 68 -15.56 31.78 -9.48
C CYS A 68 -16.54 31.72 -8.31
N LYS A 69 -16.51 30.63 -7.55
CA LYS A 69 -17.25 30.57 -6.29
C LYS A 69 -16.69 31.63 -5.35
N ASP A 70 -17.58 32.31 -4.64
CA ASP A 70 -17.15 33.19 -3.56
C ASP A 70 -16.49 32.35 -2.47
N ARG A 71 -15.35 32.84 -1.98
CA ARG A 71 -14.63 32.18 -0.89
C ARG A 71 -15.51 32.20 0.37
N PRO A 72 -15.84 31.03 0.96
CA PRO A 72 -16.57 30.97 2.22
C PRO A 72 -15.81 31.64 3.36
N SER A 73 -16.47 31.84 4.50
CA SER A 73 -15.80 32.32 5.70
C SER A 73 -14.72 31.32 6.19
N GLU A 74 -13.73 31.84 6.91
CA GLU A 74 -12.62 31.03 7.43
C GLU A 74 -13.10 29.88 8.33
N ASP A 75 -14.18 30.08 9.10
CA ASP A 75 -14.74 29.03 9.96
C ASP A 75 -15.30 27.86 9.14
N VAL A 76 -15.98 28.16 8.03
CA VAL A 76 -16.54 27.14 7.14
C VAL A 76 -15.40 26.40 6.43
N LEU A 77 -14.43 27.12 5.88
CA LEU A 77 -13.26 26.51 5.22
C LEU A 77 -12.45 25.63 6.17
N THR A 78 -12.23 26.08 7.40
CA THR A 78 -11.49 25.31 8.41
C THR A 78 -12.20 23.99 8.69
N LYS A 79 -13.54 24.03 8.84
CA LYS A 79 -14.35 22.84 9.07
C LYS A 79 -14.26 21.87 7.90
N GLU A 80 -14.53 22.33 6.67
CA GLU A 80 -14.47 21.50 5.46
C GLU A 80 -13.08 20.92 5.22
N ARG A 81 -12.03 21.70 5.42
CA ARG A 81 -10.64 21.25 5.30
C ARG A 81 -10.34 20.12 6.28
N ASN A 82 -10.76 20.26 7.55
CA ASN A 82 -10.52 19.24 8.58
C ASN A 82 -11.30 17.95 8.28
N GLU A 83 -12.54 18.06 7.81
CA GLU A 83 -13.37 16.91 7.40
C GLU A 83 -12.74 16.19 6.20
N SER A 84 -12.35 16.93 5.16
CA SER A 84 -11.65 16.39 3.98
C SER A 84 -10.32 15.75 4.34
N LYS A 85 -9.53 16.35 5.25
CA LYS A 85 -8.27 15.76 5.75
C LYS A 85 -8.53 14.43 6.46
N ALA A 86 -9.58 14.34 7.28
CA ALA A 86 -9.95 13.11 7.97
C ALA A 86 -10.36 12.00 6.99
N ILE A 87 -11.05 12.35 5.91
CA ILE A 87 -11.39 11.42 4.83
C ILE A 87 -10.12 10.92 4.13
N ALA A 88 -9.22 11.83 3.72
CA ALA A 88 -7.97 11.46 3.05
C ALA A 88 -7.09 10.53 3.92
N ILE A 89 -6.99 10.80 5.22
CA ILE A 89 -6.30 9.92 6.18
C ILE A 89 -6.95 8.52 6.23
N LYS A 90 -8.28 8.46 6.23
CA LYS A 90 -9.01 7.18 6.24
C LYS A 90 -8.78 6.39 4.95
N GLU A 91 -8.73 7.07 3.81
CA GLU A 91 -8.45 6.46 2.51
C GLU A 91 -7.02 5.92 2.45
N GLU A 92 -6.03 6.69 2.90
CA GLU A 92 -4.63 6.26 2.99
C GLU A 92 -4.50 4.99 3.85
N LYS A 93 -5.12 4.97 5.04
CA LYS A 93 -5.16 3.77 5.90
C LYS A 93 -5.81 2.57 5.20
N ARG A 94 -6.89 2.79 4.46
CA ARG A 94 -7.58 1.71 3.71
C ARG A 94 -6.66 1.15 2.63
N THR A 95 -5.94 2.00 1.91
CA THR A 95 -4.94 1.60 0.90
C THR A 95 -3.85 0.75 1.55
N GLY A 96 -3.30 1.19 2.69
CA GLY A 96 -2.36 0.39 3.48
C GLY A 96 -2.92 -0.97 3.88
N MET A 97 -4.17 -1.03 4.36
CA MET A 97 -4.82 -2.28 4.74
C MET A 97 -4.99 -3.24 3.56
N GLN A 98 -5.44 -2.74 2.41
CA GLN A 98 -5.58 -3.57 1.20
C GLN A 98 -4.24 -4.15 0.76
N LEU A 99 -3.19 -3.33 0.77
CA LEU A 99 -1.84 -3.77 0.42
C LEU A 99 -1.30 -4.81 1.40
N LEU A 100 -1.56 -4.64 2.70
CA LEU A 100 -1.18 -5.61 3.72
C LEU A 100 -1.89 -6.95 3.52
N ILE A 101 -3.20 -6.95 3.23
CA ILE A 101 -3.95 -8.18 2.94
C ILE A 101 -3.39 -8.89 1.71
N GLN A 102 -3.08 -8.15 0.63
CA GLN A 102 -2.45 -8.73 -0.56
C GLN A 102 -1.10 -9.39 -0.24
N CYS A 103 -0.25 -8.72 0.56
CA CYS A 103 1.02 -9.28 0.99
C CYS A 103 0.84 -10.56 1.84
N LEU A 104 -0.14 -10.58 2.74
CA LEU A 104 -0.44 -11.77 3.55
C LEU A 104 -0.87 -12.97 2.70
N ILE A 105 -1.63 -12.74 1.62
CA ILE A 105 -2.01 -13.79 0.67
C ILE A 105 -0.74 -14.37 0.00
N PHE A 106 0.16 -13.51 -0.50
CA PHE A 106 1.40 -13.96 -1.13
C PHE A 106 2.34 -14.70 -0.18
N ILE A 107 2.46 -14.21 1.06
CA ILE A 107 3.24 -14.86 2.12
C ILE A 107 2.66 -16.24 2.43
N THR A 108 1.34 -16.34 2.57
CA THR A 108 0.67 -17.61 2.86
C THR A 108 0.85 -18.61 1.71
N ALA A 109 0.62 -18.20 0.47
CA ALA A 109 0.78 -19.07 -0.70
C ALA A 109 2.24 -19.55 -0.87
N SER A 110 3.21 -18.64 -0.72
CA SER A 110 4.64 -18.97 -0.80
C SER A 110 5.07 -19.88 0.36
N GLY A 111 4.54 -19.66 1.56
CA GLY A 111 4.77 -20.50 2.73
C GLY A 111 4.24 -21.93 2.53
N VAL A 112 3.02 -22.08 1.98
CA VAL A 112 2.45 -23.39 1.63
C VAL A 112 3.30 -24.10 0.57
N ALA A 113 3.73 -23.38 -0.48
CA ALA A 113 4.57 -23.95 -1.53
C ALA A 113 5.91 -24.46 -0.99
N LEU A 114 6.59 -23.66 -0.16
CA LEU A 114 7.84 -24.05 0.49
C LEU A 114 7.66 -25.20 1.49
N TYR A 115 6.53 -25.23 2.21
CA TYR A 115 6.22 -26.31 3.14
C TYR A 115 6.05 -27.64 2.40
N ILE A 116 5.24 -27.66 1.33
CA ILE A 116 5.04 -28.84 0.48
C ILE A 116 6.39 -29.27 -0.13
N HIS A 117 7.15 -28.31 -0.67
CA HIS A 117 8.45 -28.58 -1.26
C HIS A 117 9.43 -29.21 -0.25
N SER A 118 9.46 -28.66 0.97
CA SER A 118 10.32 -29.15 2.05
C SER A 118 9.90 -30.54 2.53
N LYS A 119 8.60 -30.86 2.52
CA LYS A 119 8.10 -32.20 2.88
C LYS A 119 8.55 -33.24 1.86
N ILE A 120 8.36 -32.97 0.57
CA ILE A 120 8.77 -33.87 -0.52
C ILE A 120 10.29 -34.07 -0.49
N ALA A 121 11.06 -32.98 -0.35
CA ALA A 121 12.51 -33.06 -0.29
C ALA A 121 13.03 -33.84 0.93
N LYS A 122 12.34 -33.77 2.08
CA LYS A 122 12.68 -34.59 3.25
C LYS A 122 12.38 -36.07 3.03
N GLN A 123 11.24 -36.39 2.42
CA GLN A 123 10.87 -37.79 2.10
C GLN A 123 11.89 -38.41 1.13
N ALA A 124 12.25 -37.70 0.06
CA ALA A 124 13.23 -38.17 -0.92
C ALA A 124 14.68 -38.30 -0.39
N ARG A 125 14.97 -37.80 0.81
CA ARG A 125 16.27 -37.93 1.49
C ARG A 125 16.25 -38.90 2.68
N ALA A 126 15.06 -39.34 3.10
CA ALA A 126 14.86 -40.27 4.20
C ALA A 126 14.80 -41.74 3.71
N GLU A 127 14.67 -41.94 2.40
CA GLU A 127 14.99 -43.17 1.67
C GLU A 127 16.47 -43.17 1.27
#